data_AF-A0A2D9CA71-F1
#
_entry.id   AF-A0A2D9CA71-F1
#
_cell.length_a   1.000
_cell.length_b   1.000
_cell.length_c   1.000
_cell.angle_alpha   90.00
_cell.angle_beta   90.00
_cell.angle_gamma   90.00
#
_symmetry.space_group_name_H-M   'P 1'
#
loop_
_entity.id
_entity.type
_entity.pdbx_description
1 polymer ?
#
loop_
_entity_poly.entity_id
_entity_poly.type
_entity_poly.pdbx_seq_one_letter_code
_entity_poly.pdbx_strand_id
1 'polypeptide(L)'
;MNLMPEKKTNRNLTEKQQSFLDNLVTTEGDFKKAAELAGYSGNHYQVLKSLKEEVVDLASDVLARSAPKAAFKLVEMIDSNKPIPQASQKLHAAQTILDRVGVAKTDRVQVDHNVQGGIFILPEKHSVVIEDTEYTDVTIEEE
;
A
#
# COMPACT_ATOMS: atom_id res chain seq x y z
N MET A 1 11.46 -8.63 -2.85
CA MET A 1 11.13 -8.68 -1.41
C MET A 1 9.61 -8.54 -1.29
N ASN A 2 8.91 -9.61 -0.89
CA ASN A 2 7.53 -9.47 -0.43
C ASN A 2 7.55 -8.92 0.99
N LEU A 3 7.14 -7.67 1.17
CA LEU A 3 6.79 -7.19 2.51
C LEU A 3 5.48 -7.88 2.91
N MET A 4 5.57 -8.78 3.90
CA MET A 4 4.40 -9.24 4.63
C MET A 4 3.67 -8.00 5.19
N PRO A 5 2.32 -7.95 5.18
CA PRO A 5 1.60 -6.85 5.82
C PRO A 5 2.01 -6.81 7.29
N GLU A 6 2.52 -5.66 7.75
CA GLU A 6 2.87 -5.48 9.17
C GLU A 6 1.69 -5.89 10.04
N LYS A 7 1.96 -6.76 11.01
CA LYS A 7 0.99 -7.25 11.97
C LYS A 7 0.44 -6.05 12.74
N LYS A 8 -0.83 -5.69 12.52
CA LYS A 8 -1.55 -4.66 13.31
C LYS A 8 -1.32 -4.95 14.79
N THR A 9 -0.50 -4.12 15.42
CA THR A 9 -0.33 -4.20 16.87
C THR A 9 -1.60 -3.63 17.47
N ASN A 10 -2.37 -4.46 18.19
CA ASN A 10 -3.49 -3.98 18.99
C ASN A 10 -2.89 -3.16 20.15
N ARG A 11 -2.61 -1.88 19.89
CA ARG A 11 -2.08 -0.96 20.87
C ARG A 11 -3.22 -0.60 21.81
N ASN A 12 -3.00 -0.77 23.11
CA ASN A 12 -3.93 -0.26 24.10
C ASN A 12 -3.83 1.27 24.08
N LEU A 13 -4.89 1.92 23.60
CA LEU A 13 -4.99 3.37 23.54
C LEU A 13 -5.28 3.94 24.92
N THR A 14 -4.66 5.07 25.23
CA THR A 14 -5.00 5.84 26.44
C THR A 14 -6.33 6.58 26.26
N GLU A 15 -7.02 6.88 27.35
CA GLU A 15 -8.31 7.60 27.30
C GLU A 15 -8.23 8.93 26.54
N LYS A 16 -7.12 9.67 26.66
CA LYS A 16 -6.90 10.91 25.92
C LYS A 16 -6.71 10.68 24.42
N GLN A 17 -6.05 9.59 24.02
CA GLN A 17 -5.88 9.24 22.61
C GLN A 17 -7.22 8.82 21.99
N GLN A 18 -8.04 8.08 22.74
CA GLN A 18 -9.40 7.72 22.30
C GLN A 18 -10.27 8.97 22.14
N SER A 19 -10.26 9.86 23.15
CA SER A 19 -10.98 11.14 23.09
C SER A 19 -10.54 11.99 21.89
N PHE A 20 -9.26 11.99 21.54
CA PHE A 20 -8.77 12.66 20.33
C PHE A 20 -9.36 12.06 19.06
N LEU A 21 -9.34 10.73 18.91
CA LEU A 21 -9.88 10.05 17.73
C LEU A 21 -11.40 10.27 17.59
N ASP A 22 -12.14 10.24 18.71
CA ASP A 22 -13.59 10.48 18.72
C ASP A 22 -13.92 11.93 18.33
N ASN A 23 -13.16 12.89 18.88
CA ASN A 23 -13.28 14.30 18.51
C ASN A 23 -12.88 14.55 17.05
N LEU A 24 -11.95 13.76 16.49
CA LEU A 24 -11.53 13.90 15.09
C LEU A 24 -12.66 13.59 14.10
N VAL A 25 -13.55 12.65 14.43
CA VAL A 25 -14.76 12.39 13.64
C VAL A 25 -15.72 13.56 13.70
N THR A 26 -15.86 14.16 14.89
CA THR A 26 -16.78 15.27 15.14
C THR A 26 -16.30 16.58 14.50
N THR A 27 -14.98 16.79 14.41
CA THR A 27 -14.37 17.98 13.81
C THR A 27 -14.08 17.83 12.31
N GLU A 28 -14.62 16.79 11.66
CA GLU A 28 -14.44 16.52 10.22
C GLU A 28 -12.95 16.42 9.79
N GLY A 29 -12.08 15.96 10.70
CA GLY A 29 -10.64 15.83 10.44
C GLY A 29 -9.79 17.05 10.79
N ASP A 30 -10.33 18.08 11.45
CA ASP A 30 -9.51 19.17 12.00
C ASP A 30 -8.73 18.70 13.24
N PHE A 31 -7.46 18.34 13.01
CA PHE A 31 -6.55 17.83 14.04
C PHE A 31 -6.30 18.81 15.18
N LYS A 32 -6.27 20.12 14.92
CA LYS A 32 -5.98 21.12 15.97
C LYS A 32 -7.15 21.19 16.93
N LYS A 33 -8.35 21.37 16.40
CA LYS A 33 -9.58 21.40 17.21
C LYS A 33 -9.81 20.09 17.95
N ALA A 34 -9.58 18.95 17.30
CA ALA A 34 -9.74 17.65 17.94
C ALA A 34 -8.81 17.46 19.15
N ALA A 35 -7.56 17.91 19.05
CA ALA A 35 -6.61 17.79 20.16
C ALA A 35 -6.84 18.85 21.24
N GLU A 36 -7.33 20.04 20.91
CA GLU A 36 -7.79 21.02 21.91
C GLU A 36 -8.97 20.45 22.74
N LEU A 37 -9.96 19.84 22.08
CA LEU A 37 -11.12 19.21 22.72
C LEU A 37 -10.72 17.98 23.57
N ALA A 38 -9.70 17.25 23.17
CA ALA A 38 -9.14 16.14 23.94
C ALA A 38 -8.17 16.58 25.07
N GLY A 39 -7.94 17.89 25.23
CA GLY A 39 -7.13 18.44 26.31
C GLY A 39 -5.61 18.35 26.10
N TYR A 40 -5.15 18.37 24.84
CA TYR A 40 -3.73 18.46 24.50
C TYR A 40 -3.29 19.92 24.38
N SER A 41 -2.35 20.34 25.23
CA SER A 41 -1.79 21.71 25.20
C SER A 41 -0.62 21.78 24.21
N GLY A 42 -0.84 22.40 23.05
CA GLY A 42 0.22 22.85 22.12
C GLY A 42 0.90 21.76 21.28
N ASN A 43 0.96 20.51 21.74
CA ASN A 43 1.73 19.44 21.13
C ASN A 43 0.91 18.47 20.24
N HIS A 44 0.08 19.04 19.36
CA HIS A 44 -0.90 18.34 18.53
C HIS A 44 -0.25 17.36 17.52
N TYR A 45 0.91 17.73 16.97
CA TYR A 45 1.60 16.92 15.94
C TYR A 45 2.23 15.63 16.47
N GLN A 46 2.70 15.61 17.72
CA GLN A 46 3.27 14.39 18.31
C GLN A 46 2.21 13.32 18.54
N VAL A 47 1.01 13.75 18.97
CA VAL A 47 -0.15 12.86 19.12
C VAL A 47 -0.52 12.26 17.77
N LEU A 48 -0.64 13.09 16.73
CA LEU A 48 -0.94 12.63 15.37
C LEU A 48 0.12 11.65 14.85
N LYS A 49 1.41 11.92 15.08
CA LYS A 49 2.50 11.01 14.68
C LYS A 49 2.41 9.66 15.40
N SER A 50 2.01 9.66 16.67
CA SER A 50 1.85 8.44 17.46
C SER A 50 0.62 7.62 17.09
N LEU A 51 -0.44 8.28 16.59
CA LEU A 51 -1.75 7.72 16.25
C LEU A 51 -1.98 7.61 14.73
N LYS A 52 -0.93 7.66 13.91
CA LYS A 52 -1.05 7.70 12.44
C LYS A 52 -1.83 6.50 11.88
N GLU A 53 -1.63 5.32 12.46
CA GLU A 53 -2.20 4.07 11.97
C GLU A 53 -3.69 4.02 12.34
N GLU A 54 -4.00 4.46 13.55
CA GLU A 54 -5.34 4.55 14.10
C GLU A 54 -6.18 5.61 13.37
N VAL A 55 -5.58 6.74 12.98
CA VAL A 55 -6.24 7.75 12.14
C VAL A 55 -6.54 7.20 10.74
N VAL A 56 -5.64 6.40 10.16
CA VAL A 56 -5.88 5.76 8.85
C VAL A 56 -6.98 4.71 8.94
N ASP A 57 -6.98 3.90 9.99
CA ASP A 57 -8.04 2.92 10.26
C ASP A 57 -9.39 3.62 10.47
N LEU A 58 -9.42 4.69 11.28
CA LEU A 58 -10.61 5.51 11.48
C LEU A 58 -11.12 6.13 10.16
N ALA A 59 -10.22 6.67 9.34
CA ALA A 59 -10.59 7.22 8.03
C ALA A 59 -11.16 6.13 7.10
N SER A 60 -10.62 4.92 7.17
CA SER A 60 -11.12 3.76 6.42
C SER A 60 -12.52 3.37 6.87
N ASP A 61 -12.77 3.35 8.18
CA ASP A 61 -14.08 3.09 8.76
C ASP A 61 -15.11 4.16 8.39
N VAL A 62 -14.72 5.44 8.45
CA VAL A 62 -15.58 6.56 8.01
C VAL A 62 -15.91 6.43 6.52
N LEU A 63 -14.93 6.05 5.70
CA LEU A 63 -15.13 5.85 4.27
C LEU A 63 -16.08 4.66 4.01
N ALA A 64 -15.89 3.54 4.71
CA ALA A 64 -16.76 2.37 4.65
C ALA A 64 -18.21 2.72 5.03
N ARG A 65 -18.41 3.51 6.09
CA ARG A 65 -19.73 4.01 6.51
C ARG A 65 -20.37 4.93 5.45
N SER A 66 -19.56 5.66 4.69
CA SER A 66 -20.04 6.57 3.65
C SER A 66 -20.37 5.89 2.32
N ALA A 67 -19.86 4.68 2.08
CA ALA A 67 -20.03 3.95 0.83
C ALA A 67 -21.50 3.68 0.44
N PRO A 68 -22.38 3.22 1.36
CA PRO A 68 -23.79 3.04 1.02
C PRO A 68 -24.43 4.34 0.52
N LYS A 69 -24.15 5.47 1.19
CA LYS A 69 -24.65 6.79 0.80
C LYS A 69 -24.12 7.22 -0.58
N ALA A 70 -22.86 6.90 -0.90
CA ALA A 70 -22.29 7.16 -2.22
C ALA A 70 -22.97 6.32 -3.31
N ALA A 71 -23.22 5.03 -3.05
CA ALA A 71 -23.93 4.14 -3.97
C ALA A 71 -25.35 4.63 -4.26
N PHE A 72 -26.12 5.00 -3.22
CA PHE A 72 -27.47 5.53 -3.43
C PHE A 72 -27.49 6.83 -4.21
N LYS A 73 -26.53 7.74 -3.97
CA LYS A 73 -26.40 8.96 -4.77
C LYS A 73 -26.11 8.66 -6.24
N LEU A 74 -25.31 7.65 -6.56
CA LEU A 74 -25.09 7.26 -7.96
C LEU A 74 -26.39 6.79 -8.62
N VAL A 75 -27.18 5.96 -7.93
CA VAL A 75 -28.49 5.49 -8.42
C VAL A 75 -29.43 6.68 -8.64
N GLU A 76 -29.52 7.58 -7.66
CA GLU A 76 -30.34 8.81 -7.78
C GLU A 76 -29.91 9.67 -8.97
N MET A 77 -28.61 9.81 -9.21
CA MET A 77 -28.09 10.58 -10.35
C MET A 77 -28.35 9.93 -11.70
N ILE A 78 -28.44 8.60 -11.75
CA ILE A 78 -28.80 7.83 -12.95
C ILE A 78 -30.30 7.94 -13.23
N ASP A 79 -31.13 7.82 -12.18
CA ASP A 79 -32.59 7.82 -12.29
C ASP A 79 -33.18 9.24 -12.39
N SER A 80 -32.43 10.27 -11.97
CA SER A 80 -32.85 11.66 -11.99
C SER A 80 -32.92 12.23 -13.41
N ASN A 81 -34.14 12.53 -13.87
CA ASN A 81 -34.38 13.34 -15.08
C ASN A 81 -34.11 14.85 -14.89
N LYS A 82 -33.65 15.28 -13.71
CA LYS A 82 -33.32 16.68 -13.44
C LYS A 82 -31.84 16.95 -13.76
N PRO A 83 -31.50 18.08 -14.41
CA PRO A 83 -30.12 18.47 -14.62
C PRO A 83 -29.43 18.69 -13.26
N ILE A 84 -28.45 17.85 -12.92
CA ILE A 84 -27.66 18.02 -11.70
C ILE A 84 -26.43 18.87 -12.04
N PRO A 85 -26.22 20.02 -11.37
CA PRO A 85 -25.03 20.82 -11.59
C PRO A 85 -23.79 20.01 -11.19
N GLN A 86 -22.78 20.06 -12.06
CA GLN A 86 -21.51 19.33 -11.91
C GLN A 86 -21.71 17.82 -11.75
N ALA A 87 -22.71 17.23 -12.43
CA ALA A 87 -23.02 15.80 -12.37
C ALA A 87 -21.77 14.94 -12.59
N SER A 88 -20.95 15.23 -13.61
CA SER A 88 -19.69 14.51 -13.87
C SER A 88 -18.75 14.51 -12.65
N GLN A 89 -18.50 15.67 -12.02
CA GLN A 89 -17.61 15.75 -10.86
C GLN A 89 -18.15 14.96 -9.65
N LYS A 90 -19.46 15.03 -9.42
CA LYS A 90 -20.13 14.30 -8.33
C LYS A 90 -20.16 12.79 -8.56
N LEU A 91 -20.37 12.34 -9.79
CA LEU A 91 -20.30 10.93 -10.19
C LEU A 91 -18.89 10.38 -9.96
N HIS A 92 -17.85 11.10 -10.41
CA HIS A 92 -16.47 10.69 -10.19
C HIS A 92 -16.10 10.64 -8.70
N ALA A 93 -16.55 11.61 -7.90
CA ALA A 93 -16.32 11.60 -6.46
C ALA A 93 -16.98 10.39 -5.76
N ALA A 94 -18.22 10.07 -6.14
CA ALA A 94 -18.93 8.93 -5.59
C ALA A 94 -18.30 7.59 -6.01
N GLN A 95 -17.87 7.46 -7.28
CA GLN A 95 -17.10 6.30 -7.75
C GLN A 95 -15.81 6.12 -6.95
N THR A 96 -15.04 7.20 -6.76
CA THR A 96 -13.78 7.17 -5.99
C THR A 96 -13.98 6.70 -4.55
N ILE A 97 -15.12 7.03 -3.91
CA ILE A 97 -15.45 6.52 -2.58
C ILE A 97 -15.69 4.99 -2.63
N LEU A 98 -16.44 4.51 -3.62
CA LEU A 98 -16.76 3.09 -3.78
C LEU A 98 -15.53 2.22 -4.15
N ASP A 99 -14.66 2.74 -5.01
CA ASP A 99 -13.43 2.07 -5.41
C ASP A 99 -12.49 1.90 -4.21
N ARG A 100 -12.42 2.91 -3.34
CA ARG A 100 -11.58 2.88 -2.14
C ARG A 100 -12.10 1.97 -1.02
N VAL A 101 -13.40 1.70 -0.95
CA VAL A 101 -13.93 0.70 0.00
C VAL A 101 -13.84 -0.74 -0.54
N GLY A 102 -13.27 -0.93 -1.73
CA GLY A 102 -13.00 -2.26 -2.29
C GLY A 102 -14.20 -2.92 -2.95
N VAL A 103 -15.31 -2.19 -3.18
CA VAL A 103 -16.48 -2.75 -3.89
C VAL A 103 -16.17 -3.01 -5.37
N ALA A 104 -15.19 -2.32 -5.96
CA ALA A 104 -14.97 -2.35 -7.41
C ALA A 104 -13.75 -3.16 -7.91
N LYS A 105 -12.73 -3.44 -7.08
CA LYS A 105 -11.45 -3.94 -7.62
C LYS A 105 -10.84 -5.04 -6.76
N THR A 106 -11.17 -6.29 -7.09
CA THR A 106 -10.31 -7.42 -6.77
C THR A 106 -9.18 -7.44 -7.81
N ASP A 107 -7.99 -6.99 -7.43
CA ASP A 107 -6.81 -7.19 -8.28
C ASP A 107 -6.49 -8.69 -8.29
N ARG A 108 -6.86 -9.37 -9.38
CA ARG A 108 -6.50 -10.77 -9.61
C ARG A 108 -5.03 -10.80 -10.04
N VAL A 109 -4.17 -11.39 -9.22
CA VAL A 109 -2.76 -11.61 -9.58
C VAL A 109 -2.70 -12.74 -10.60
N GLN A 110 -2.40 -12.41 -11.86
CA GLN A 110 -2.12 -13.39 -12.90
C GLN A 110 -0.64 -13.78 -12.82
N VAL A 111 -0.35 -15.04 -12.47
CA VAL A 111 1.01 -15.59 -12.43
C VAL A 111 1.23 -16.40 -13.70
N ASP A 112 1.78 -15.76 -14.73
CA ASP A 112 2.24 -16.46 -15.92
C ASP A 112 3.67 -16.96 -15.70
N HIS A 113 3.81 -18.27 -15.47
CA HIS A 113 5.10 -18.96 -15.38
C HIS A 113 5.55 -19.35 -16.80
N ASN A 114 6.07 -18.40 -17.58
CA ASN A 114 6.73 -18.76 -18.85
C ASN A 114 8.14 -19.29 -18.55
N VAL A 115 8.26 -20.60 -18.33
CA VAL A 115 9.53 -21.33 -18.18
C VAL A 115 10.22 -21.45 -19.56
N GLN A 116 10.59 -20.32 -20.15
CA GLN A 116 11.41 -20.24 -21.35
C GLN A 116 12.89 -20.25 -20.95
N GLY A 117 13.31 -21.33 -20.31
CA GLY A 117 14.69 -21.55 -19.87
C GLY A 117 14.91 -23.05 -19.75
N GLY A 118 15.13 -23.70 -20.89
CA GLY A 118 15.35 -25.13 -20.96
C GLY A 118 16.49 -25.54 -20.02
N ILE A 119 16.25 -26.56 -19.21
CA ILE A 119 17.27 -27.19 -18.37
C ILE A 119 18.32 -27.77 -19.32
N PHE A 120 19.51 -27.16 -19.36
CA PHE A 120 20.64 -27.65 -20.13
C PHE A 120 21.52 -28.50 -19.21
N ILE A 121 21.38 -29.82 -19.30
CA ILE A 121 22.27 -30.77 -18.62
C ILE A 121 23.55 -30.85 -19.43
N LEU A 122 24.67 -30.37 -18.87
CA LEU A 122 25.99 -30.56 -19.45
C LEU A 122 26.51 -31.96 -19.10
N PRO A 123 26.97 -32.77 -20.09
CA PRO A 123 27.62 -34.05 -19.81
C PRO A 123 28.95 -33.85 -19.09
N GLU A 124 29.35 -34.84 -18.29
CA GLU A 124 30.51 -34.76 -17.41
C GLU A 124 31.83 -34.62 -18.19
N LYS A 125 32.77 -33.87 -17.61
CA LYS A 125 34.08 -33.55 -18.19
C LYS A 125 35.01 -34.75 -18.10
N HIS A 126 35.31 -35.39 -19.22
CA HIS A 126 36.38 -36.40 -19.29
C HIS A 126 37.75 -35.72 -19.11
N SER A 127 38.55 -36.23 -18.17
CA SER A 127 39.94 -35.82 -17.97
C SER A 127 40.81 -36.34 -19.13
N VAL A 128 41.33 -35.43 -19.95
CA VAL A 128 42.42 -35.74 -20.87
C VAL A 128 43.71 -35.74 -20.05
N VAL A 129 44.34 -36.90 -19.88
CA VAL A 129 45.71 -37.00 -19.36
C VAL A 129 46.64 -36.61 -20.52
N ILE A 130 47.31 -35.48 -20.39
CA ILE A 130 48.39 -35.08 -21.30
C ILE A 130 49.68 -35.63 -20.65
N GLU A 131 50.23 -36.70 -21.21
CA GLU A 131 51.55 -37.20 -20.83
C GLU A 131 52.64 -36.32 -21.47
N ASP A 132 53.55 -35.87 -20.61
CA ASP A 132 54.87 -35.24 -20.86
C ASP A 132 55.02 -34.33 -22.08
N THR A 133 54.93 -33.01 -21.84
CA THR A 133 55.53 -32.01 -22.72
C THR A 133 56.86 -31.54 -22.14
N GLU A 134 57.96 -31.88 -22.83
CA GLU A 134 59.32 -31.40 -22.54
C GLU A 134 59.38 -29.87 -22.60
N TYR A 135 59.92 -29.25 -21.55
CA TYR A 135 60.22 -27.83 -21.50
C TYR A 135 61.62 -27.59 -22.08
N THR A 136 61.74 -26.76 -23.11
CA THR A 136 63.03 -26.21 -23.53
C THR A 136 63.21 -24.84 -22.91
N ASP A 137 64.16 -24.72 -21.97
CA ASP A 137 64.58 -23.44 -21.40
C ASP A 137 65.16 -22.53 -22.48
N VAL A 138 64.64 -21.31 -22.60
CA VAL A 138 65.22 -20.28 -23.46
C VAL A 138 66.11 -19.38 -22.59
N THR A 139 67.42 -19.57 -22.69
CA THR A 139 68.40 -18.62 -22.17
C THR A 139 68.37 -17.35 -23.02
N ILE A 140 68.08 -16.23 -22.37
CA ILE A 140 68.13 -14.89 -22.98
C ILE A 140 69.57 -14.40 -22.85
N GLU A 141 70.29 -14.26 -23.96
CA GLU A 141 71.57 -13.55 -23.99
C GLU A 141 71.29 -12.04 -23.96
N GLU A 142 71.88 -11.34 -22.98
CA GLU A 142 71.87 -9.88 -22.89
C GLU A 142 72.92 -9.27 -23.83
N GLU A 143 72.51 -8.34 -24.69
CA GLU A 143 73.39 -7.29 -25.25
C GLU A 143 72.63 -5.96 -25.39
#